data_AF-A0AA48RH22-F1
#
_entry.id   AF-A0AA48RH22-F1
#
_cell.length_a   1.000
_cell.length_b   1.000
_cell.length_c   1.000
_cell.angle_alpha   90.00
_cell.angle_beta   90.00
_cell.angle_gamma   90.00
#
_symmetry.space_group_name_H-M   'P 1'
#
loop_
_entity.id
_entity.type
_entity.pdbx_description
1 polymer ?
#
loop_
_entity_poly.entity_id
_entity_poly.type
_entity_poly.pdbx_seq_one_letter_code
_entity_poly.pdbx_strand_id
1 'polypeptide(L)'
;MYNRVDRYDPYVRAAIFYEYDGICFHDKKPLNFREMELDHIIPKKLFEKGNEKELHKLLSRLNLPVDFHRDCLCNLVPSRRVNNNEKGGSLYPDSILLNMLKITKEKTPNIIKRIDL
;
A
#
# COMPACT_ATOMS: atom_id res chain seq x y z
N MET A 1 7.16 -14.08 2.26
CA MET A 1 5.84 -14.08 2.93
C MET A 1 5.38 -12.62 3.00
N TYR A 2 4.22 -12.30 2.45
CA TYR A 2 3.69 -10.93 2.51
C TYR A 2 2.93 -10.73 3.82
N ASN A 3 3.38 -9.76 4.63
CA ASN A 3 2.81 -9.50 5.95
C ASN A 3 1.43 -8.85 5.80
N ARG A 4 0.39 -9.67 5.95
CA ARG A 4 -1.00 -9.22 5.97
C ARG A 4 -1.25 -8.51 7.29
N VAL A 5 -1.95 -7.39 7.24
CA VAL A 5 -2.25 -6.57 8.41
C VAL A 5 -3.72 -6.17 8.40
N ASP A 6 -4.25 -5.87 9.58
CA ASP A 6 -5.50 -5.10 9.66
C ASP A 6 -5.19 -3.62 9.44
N ARG A 7 -5.65 -3.07 8.33
CA ARG A 7 -5.46 -1.63 8.00
C ARG A 7 -6.21 -0.68 8.94
N TYR A 8 -7.14 -1.18 9.75
CA TYR A 8 -7.86 -0.41 10.76
C TYR A 8 -7.19 -0.46 12.13
N ASP A 9 -6.18 -1.31 12.30
CA ASP A 9 -5.39 -1.35 13.52
C ASP A 9 -4.62 -0.02 13.70
N PRO A 10 -4.83 0.69 14.81
CA PRO A 10 -4.14 1.95 15.08
C PRO A 10 -2.61 1.78 15.14
N TYR A 11 -2.09 0.63 15.56
CA TYR A 11 -0.65 0.36 15.61
C TYR A 11 -0.05 0.21 14.21
N VAL A 12 -0.72 -0.52 13.31
CA VAL A 12 -0.33 -0.61 11.90
C VAL A 12 -0.31 0.79 11.27
N ARG A 13 -1.36 1.56 11.53
CA ARG A 13 -1.48 2.93 11.01
C ARG A 13 -0.37 3.84 11.56
N ALA A 14 -0.08 3.78 12.86
CA ALA A 14 1.00 4.56 13.48
C ALA A 14 2.37 4.13 12.96
N ALA A 15 2.64 2.83 12.87
CA ALA A 15 3.91 2.30 12.37
C ALA A 15 4.18 2.75 10.93
N ILE A 16 3.17 2.73 10.06
CA ILE A 16 3.28 3.26 8.69
C ILE A 16 3.54 4.78 8.73
N PHE A 17 2.81 5.54 9.54
CA PHE A 17 3.06 6.99 9.63
C PHE A 17 4.52 7.30 10.00
N TYR A 18 5.06 6.64 11.02
CA TYR A 18 6.43 6.86 11.47
C TYR A 18 7.48 6.35 10.48
N GLU A 19 7.26 5.22 9.81
CA GLU A 19 8.21 4.71 8.82
C GLU A 19 8.33 5.62 7.58
N TYR A 20 7.27 6.38 7.30
CA TYR A 20 7.24 7.34 6.20
C TYR A 20 7.40 8.77 6.71
N ASP A 21 7.99 8.99 7.89
CA ASP A 21 8.31 10.32 8.44
C ASP A 21 7.13 11.30 8.47
N GLY A 22 5.90 10.78 8.56
CA GLY A 22 4.69 11.57 8.51
C GLY A 22 4.49 12.35 7.20
N ILE A 23 5.02 11.86 6.07
CA ILE A 23 4.83 12.48 4.75
C ILE A 23 3.95 11.61 3.84
N CYS A 24 3.17 12.28 3.00
CA CYS A 24 2.34 11.60 2.01
C CYS A 24 3.22 10.95 0.96
N PHE A 25 2.92 9.69 0.67
CA PHE A 25 3.70 8.90 -0.28
C PHE A 25 3.71 9.49 -1.69
N HIS A 26 2.59 10.07 -2.14
CA HIS A 26 2.39 10.51 -3.53
C HIS A 26 2.99 11.88 -3.84
N ASP A 27 2.84 12.86 -2.95
CA ASP A 27 3.27 14.25 -3.20
C ASP A 27 4.33 14.78 -2.22
N LYS A 28 4.76 13.94 -1.28
CA LYS A 28 5.78 14.24 -0.27
C LYS A 28 5.44 15.41 0.67
N LYS A 29 4.17 15.84 0.73
CA LYS A 29 3.72 16.86 1.67
C LYS A 29 3.50 16.26 3.07
N PRO A 30 3.69 17.05 4.14
CA PRO A 30 3.40 16.60 5.50
C PRO A 30 1.96 16.11 5.68
N LEU A 31 1.79 15.09 6.50
CA LEU A 31 0.51 14.53 6.90
C LEU A 31 0.20 14.89 8.35
N ASN A 32 -1.04 15.30 8.59
CA ASN A 32 -1.62 15.21 9.92
C ASN A 32 -2.01 13.76 10.18
N PHE A 33 -1.51 13.15 11.26
CA PHE A 33 -1.81 11.75 11.60
C PHE A 33 -3.31 11.46 11.70
N ARG A 34 -4.10 12.43 12.18
CA ARG A 34 -5.57 12.30 12.28
C ARG A 34 -6.25 12.25 10.91
N GLU A 35 -5.67 12.90 9.91
CA GLU A 35 -6.25 13.05 8.56
C GLU A 35 -5.63 12.09 7.54
N MET A 36 -4.56 11.39 7.90
CA MET A 36 -3.92 10.40 7.06
C MET A 36 -4.91 9.31 6.62
N GLU A 37 -4.74 8.77 5.43
CA GLU A 37 -5.41 7.54 5.00
C GLU A 37 -4.35 6.51 4.60
N LEU A 38 -4.69 5.23 4.76
CA LEU A 38 -3.90 4.15 4.16
C LEU A 38 -4.49 3.88 2.77
N ASP A 39 -3.70 4.16 1.75
CA ASP A 39 -4.03 3.92 0.34
C ASP A 39 -3.38 2.62 -0.14
N HIS A 40 -4.04 1.94 -1.06
CA HIS A 40 -3.57 0.72 -1.69
C HIS A 40 -2.87 1.04 -3.01
N ILE A 41 -1.60 0.67 -3.19
CA ILE A 41 -0.89 0.85 -4.46
C ILE A 41 -1.64 0.13 -5.59
N ILE A 42 -1.83 -1.18 -5.43
CA ILE A 42 -2.74 -1.99 -6.26
C ILE A 42 -4.16 -1.85 -5.67
N PRO A 43 -5.11 -1.25 -6.41
CA PRO A 43 -6.46 -0.97 -5.93
C PRO A 43 -7.22 -2.19 -5.40
N LYS A 44 -7.95 -2.01 -4.29
CA LYS A 44 -8.81 -3.04 -3.68
C LYS A 44 -9.78 -3.70 -4.67
N LYS A 45 -10.33 -2.94 -5.62
CA LYS A 45 -11.29 -3.44 -6.61
C LYS A 45 -10.78 -4.64 -7.41
N LEU A 46 -9.47 -4.72 -7.67
CA LEU A 46 -8.88 -5.84 -8.42
C LEU A 46 -8.88 -7.15 -7.62
N PHE A 47 -9.02 -7.06 -6.29
CA PHE A 47 -9.12 -8.22 -5.40
C PHE A 47 -10.56 -8.62 -5.10
N GLU A 48 -11.55 -7.96 -5.72
CA GLU A 48 -12.95 -8.31 -5.57
C GLU A 48 -13.31 -9.50 -6.46
N LYS A 49 -14.32 -10.26 -6.02
CA LYS A 49 -14.81 -11.45 -6.74
C LYS A 49 -15.23 -11.06 -8.16
N GLY A 50 -14.78 -11.83 -9.14
CA GLY A 50 -15.01 -11.59 -10.57
C GLY A 50 -13.82 -10.95 -11.30
N ASN A 51 -12.83 -10.39 -10.58
CA ASN A 51 -11.64 -9.78 -11.16
C ASN A 51 -10.40 -10.69 -11.12
N GLU A 52 -10.55 -11.98 -10.80
CA GLU A 52 -9.45 -12.91 -10.54
C GLU A 52 -8.50 -13.04 -11.73
N LYS A 53 -9.05 -13.04 -12.97
CA LYS A 53 -8.25 -13.09 -14.20
C LYS A 53 -7.40 -11.83 -14.40
N GLU A 54 -7.96 -10.66 -14.11
CA GLU A 54 -7.27 -9.38 -14.24
C GLU A 54 -6.18 -9.24 -13.19
N LEU A 55 -6.50 -9.62 -11.95
CA LEU A 55 -5.54 -9.66 -10.86
C LEU A 55 -4.39 -10.61 -11.19
N HIS A 56 -4.68 -11.84 -11.63
CA HIS A 56 -3.65 -12.81 -11.97
C HIS A 56 -2.73 -12.31 -13.09
N LYS A 57 -3.29 -11.70 -14.14
CA LYS A 57 -2.51 -11.06 -15.21
C LYS A 57 -1.62 -9.94 -14.67
N LEU A 58 -2.15 -9.09 -13.80
CA LEU A 58 -1.39 -8.00 -13.19
C LEU A 58 -0.24 -8.54 -12.32
N LEU A 59 -0.51 -9.49 -11.42
CA LEU A 59 0.49 -10.06 -10.54
C LEU A 59 1.61 -10.74 -11.34
N SER A 60 1.25 -11.51 -12.37
CA SER A 60 2.21 -12.15 -13.28
C SER A 60 3.07 -11.12 -14.01
N ARG A 61 2.46 -10.09 -14.60
CA ARG A 61 3.15 -9.00 -15.31
C ARG A 61 4.11 -8.21 -14.40
N LEU A 62 3.76 -8.04 -13.13
CA LEU A 62 4.59 -7.35 -12.13
C LEU A 62 5.56 -8.29 -11.40
N ASN A 63 5.60 -9.57 -11.77
CA ASN A 63 6.38 -10.61 -11.08
C ASN A 63 6.13 -10.65 -9.55
N LEU A 64 4.88 -10.45 -9.16
CA LEU A 64 4.40 -10.58 -7.79
C LEU A 64 3.89 -12.00 -7.55
N PRO A 65 3.98 -12.53 -6.33
CA PRO A 65 3.52 -13.89 -6.09
C PRO A 65 2.00 -13.98 -6.14
N VAL A 66 1.53 -15.19 -6.40
CA VAL A 66 0.10 -15.52 -6.49
C VAL A 66 -0.66 -15.31 -5.17
N ASP A 67 0.04 -15.29 -4.04
CA ASP A 67 -0.53 -15.08 -2.70
C ASP A 67 -0.50 -13.61 -2.24
N PHE A 68 -0.13 -12.68 -3.13
CA PHE A 68 -0.14 -11.24 -2.87
C PHE A 68 -1.54 -10.81 -2.41
N HIS A 69 -1.61 -10.20 -1.23
CA HIS A 69 -2.88 -9.86 -0.58
C HIS A 69 -3.13 -8.36 -0.65
N ARG A 70 -4.40 -7.97 -0.81
CA ARG A 70 -4.79 -6.55 -0.88
C ARG A 70 -4.28 -5.73 0.32
N ASP A 71 -4.34 -6.31 1.52
CA ASP A 71 -3.97 -5.66 2.79
C ASP A 71 -2.60 -6.14 3.30
N CYS A 72 -1.64 -6.39 2.40
CA CYS A 72 -0.25 -6.58 2.81
C CYS A 72 0.49 -5.24 2.93
N LEU A 73 1.48 -5.16 3.82
CA LEU A 73 2.21 -3.92 4.10
C LEU A 73 2.83 -3.28 2.86
N CYS A 74 3.37 -4.07 1.93
CA CYS A 74 3.95 -3.51 0.71
C CYS A 74 2.89 -2.94 -0.26
N ASN A 75 1.60 -3.22 -0.04
CA ASN A 75 0.53 -2.62 -0.84
C ASN A 75 -0.05 -1.37 -0.16
N LEU A 76 0.37 -1.04 1.06
CA LEU A 76 -0.17 0.07 1.85
C LEU A 76 0.82 1.23 1.92
N VAL A 77 0.31 2.44 1.70
CA VAL A 77 1.10 3.68 1.84
C VAL A 77 0.30 4.77 2.55
N PRO A 78 0.97 5.69 3.26
CA PRO A 78 0.29 6.82 3.87
C PRO A 78 -0.05 7.87 2.79
N SER A 79 -1.30 8.30 2.77
CA SER A 79 -1.82 9.21 1.74
C SER A 79 -2.70 10.31 2.33
N ARG A 80 -2.77 11.43 1.61
CA ARG A 80 -3.82 12.44 1.83
C ARG A 80 -5.09 11.96 1.14
N ARG A 81 -6.25 12.25 1.74
CA ARG A 81 -7.56 11.94 1.13
C ARG A 81 -7.68 12.44 -0.31
N VAL A 82 -7.20 13.65 -0.61
CA VAL A 82 -7.26 14.23 -1.96
C VAL A 82 -6.53 13.33 -2.97
N ASN A 83 -5.30 12.93 -2.68
CA ASN A 83 -4.51 12.07 -3.58
C ASN A 83 -5.12 10.67 -3.70
N ASN A 84 -5.61 10.11 -2.59
CA ASN A 84 -6.30 8.82 -2.58
C ASN A 84 -7.55 8.85 -3.49
N ASN A 85 -8.34 9.92 -3.41
CA ASN A 85 -9.52 10.13 -4.24
C ASN A 85 -9.15 10.37 -5.71
N GLU A 86 -8.15 11.20 -6.00
CA GLU A 86 -7.67 11.47 -7.36
C GLU A 86 -7.16 10.20 -8.06
N LYS A 87 -6.47 9.32 -7.33
CA LYS A 87 -6.07 8.00 -7.85
C LYS A 87 -7.29 7.16 -8.27
N GLY A 88 -8.42 7.28 -7.55
CA GLY A 88 -9.72 6.81 -8.04
C GLY A 88 -9.77 5.33 -8.44
N GLY A 89 -9.09 4.47 -7.69
CA GLY A 89 -8.96 3.04 -8.03
C GLY A 89 -8.25 2.75 -9.36
N SER A 90 -7.63 3.74 -10.00
CA SER A 90 -6.84 3.56 -11.22
C SER A 90 -5.49 2.90 -10.91
N LEU A 91 -4.93 2.22 -11.90
CA LEU A 91 -3.57 1.69 -11.85
C LEU A 91 -2.60 2.71 -12.45
N TYR A 92 -1.45 2.87 -11.80
CA TYR A 92 -0.33 3.54 -12.43
C TYR A 92 0.28 2.65 -13.53
N PRO A 93 1.06 3.21 -14.46
CA PRO A 93 1.91 2.44 -15.36
C PRO A 93 2.81 1.45 -14.61
N ASP A 94 3.12 0.31 -15.22
CA ASP A 94 3.85 -0.79 -14.56
C ASP A 94 5.20 -0.35 -13.98
N SER A 95 5.95 0.49 -14.69
CA SER A 95 7.24 1.01 -14.18
C SER A 95 7.09 1.77 -12.87
N ILE A 96 6.02 2.56 -12.73
CA ILE A 96 5.69 3.30 -11.51
C ILE A 96 5.24 2.33 -10.43
N LEU A 97 4.36 1.37 -10.75
CA LEU A 97 3.91 0.36 -9.79
C LEU A 97 5.08 -0.47 -9.23
N LEU A 98 5.97 -0.95 -10.10
CA LEU A 98 7.15 -1.72 -9.70
C LEU A 98 8.06 -0.91 -8.76
N ASN A 99 8.28 0.37 -9.09
CA ASN A 99 9.07 1.25 -8.23
C ASN A 99 8.39 1.48 -6.87
N MET A 100 7.08 1.75 -6.86
CA MET A 100 6.33 1.93 -5.62
C MET A 100 6.39 0.67 -4.75
N LEU A 101 6.13 -0.50 -5.33
CA LEU A 101 6.15 -1.80 -4.63
C LEU A 101 7.55 -2.15 -4.12
N LYS A 102 8.61 -1.75 -4.83
CA LYS A 102 9.99 -1.90 -4.36
C LYS A 102 10.21 -1.07 -3.09
N ILE A 103 9.86 0.22 -3.12
CA ILE A 103 10.02 1.14 -1.99
C ILE A 103 9.26 0.63 -0.75
N THR A 104 8.01 0.21 -0.92
CA THR A 104 7.20 -0.27 0.21
C THR A 104 7.69 -1.60 0.75
N LYS A 105 8.21 -2.48 -0.11
CA LYS A 105 8.85 -3.74 0.31
C LYS A 105 10.10 -3.48 1.14
N GLU A 106 10.92 -2.50 0.78
CA GLU A 106 12.11 -2.10 1.55
C GLU A 106 11.75 -1.54 2.94
N LYS A 107 10.61 -0.84 3.07
CA LYS A 107 10.11 -0.29 4.34
C LYS A 107 9.40 -1.31 5.24
N THR A 108 8.88 -2.38 4.65
CA THR A 108 8.07 -3.39 5.35
C THR A 108 8.75 -3.98 6.60
N PRO A 109 10.05 -4.34 6.62
CA PRO A 109 10.71 -4.85 7.82
C PRO A 109 10.68 -3.90 9.02
N ASN A 110 10.81 -2.59 8.78
CA ASN A 110 10.79 -1.60 9.86
C ASN A 110 9.38 -1.39 10.40
N ILE A 111 8.35 -1.46 9.55
CA ILE A 111 6.95 -1.39 9.98
C ILE A 111 6.61 -2.58 10.87
N ILE A 112 7.03 -3.80 10.51
CA ILE A 112 6.84 -4.99 11.34
C ILE A 112 7.48 -4.80 12.71
N LYS A 113 8.76 -4.39 12.75
CA LYS A 113 9.46 -4.13 14.01
C LYS A 113 8.74 -3.13 14.91
N ARG A 114 8.00 -2.17 14.34
CA ARG A 114 7.23 -1.17 15.10
C ARG A 114 5.87 -1.69 15.57
N ILE A 115 5.26 -2.62 14.85
CA ILE A 115 3.98 -3.24 15.23
C ILE A 115 4.20 -4.28 16.33
N ASP A 116 5.31 -5.02 16.27
CA ASP A 116 5.68 -6.05 17.25
C ASP A 116 6.25 -5.51 18.58
N LEU A 117 6.23 -4.18 18.81
CA LEU A 117 6.80 -3.42 19.95
C LEU A 117 8.27 -3.75 20.28
#